data_AF-A0A232LZ76-F1
#
_entry.id   AF-A0A232LZ76-F1
#
_cell.length_a   1.000
_cell.length_b   1.000
_cell.length_c   1.000
_cell.angle_alpha   90.00
_cell.angle_beta   90.00
_cell.angle_gamma   90.00
#
_symmetry.space_group_name_H-M   'P 1'
#
loop_
_entity.id
_entity.type
_entity.pdbx_description
1 polymer ?
#
loop_
_entity_poly.entity_id
_entity_poly.type
_entity_poly.pdbx_seq_one_letter_code
_entity_poly.pdbx_strand_id
1 'polypeptide(L)'
;MIELLIFNGYPFKDHWAYWVRSHTNADIGVVIHATGDVRNGFKLEFERSHDFRTTEDPPMKRIPLQWVNGQYFDERAMLNNEQYKVDNVPVCRFEASAYKAEYH
;
A
#
# COMPACT_ATOMS: atom_id res chain seq x y z
N MET A 1 2.66 11.81 -1.97
CA MET A 1 3.05 11.32 -3.31
C MET A 1 2.71 9.84 -3.39
N ILE A 2 2.20 9.37 -4.52
CA ILE A 2 1.91 7.94 -4.72
C ILE A 2 2.97 7.33 -5.63
N GLU A 3 3.48 6.17 -5.22
CA GLU A 3 4.42 5.37 -5.98
C GLU A 3 3.80 4.00 -6.32
N LEU A 4 4.23 3.40 -7.42
CA LEU A 4 3.99 2.00 -7.76
C LEU A 4 5.20 1.19 -7.31
N LEU A 5 4.95 0.17 -6.51
CA LEU A 5 5.93 -0.83 -6.13
C LEU A 5 5.88 -1.99 -7.12
N ILE A 6 7.05 -2.47 -7.54
CA ILE A 6 7.20 -3.70 -8.30
C ILE A 6 8.07 -4.66 -7.49
N PHE A 7 7.50 -5.78 -7.07
CA PHE A 7 8.20 -6.84 -6.35
C PHE A 7 8.70 -7.92 -7.33
N ASN A 8 9.74 -8.66 -6.93
CA ASN A 8 10.20 -9.79 -7.72
C ASN A 8 9.19 -10.92 -7.59
N GLY A 9 8.56 -11.31 -8.70
CA GLY A 9 7.58 -12.38 -8.67
C GLY A 9 8.18 -13.71 -8.26
N TYR A 10 9.45 -14.02 -8.55
CA TYR A 10 9.95 -15.39 -8.49
C TYR A 10 9.81 -16.05 -7.09
N PRO A 11 9.13 -17.22 -6.97
CA PRO A 11 8.59 -18.10 -8.02
C PRO A 11 7.10 -17.87 -8.41
N PHE A 12 6.43 -16.88 -7.86
CA PHE A 12 5.05 -16.46 -8.15
C PHE A 12 4.93 -15.35 -9.21
N LYS A 13 3.71 -14.88 -9.47
CA LYS A 13 3.42 -13.80 -10.43
C LYS A 13 4.03 -12.48 -9.95
N ASP A 14 4.38 -11.59 -10.88
CA ASP A 14 4.75 -10.22 -10.57
C ASP A 14 3.69 -9.60 -9.64
N HIS A 15 4.14 -9.11 -8.48
CA HIS A 15 3.30 -8.46 -7.49
C HIS A 15 3.51 -6.97 -7.55
N TRP A 16 2.40 -6.23 -7.51
CA TRP A 16 2.40 -4.77 -7.56
C TRP A 16 1.58 -4.21 -6.41
N ALA A 17 2.00 -3.06 -5.92
CA ALA A 17 1.29 -2.35 -4.86
C ALA A 17 1.34 -0.85 -5.10
N TYR A 18 0.34 -0.13 -4.61
CA TYR A 18 0.50 1.30 -4.38
C TYR A 18 1.25 1.53 -3.08
N TRP A 19 2.06 2.57 -3.08
CA TRP A 19 2.78 3.04 -1.91
C TRP A 19 2.44 4.49 -1.62
N VAL A 20 1.99 4.72 -0.40
CA VAL A 20 1.79 6.06 0.15
C VAL A 20 2.78 6.25 1.29
N ARG A 21 3.87 6.96 1.00
CA ARG A 21 4.92 7.25 1.97
C ARG A 21 4.47 8.26 3.03
N SER A 22 5.05 8.16 4.22
CA SER A 22 5.03 9.21 5.23
C SER A 22 5.72 10.47 4.73
N HIS A 23 5.24 11.63 5.19
CA HIS A 23 5.90 12.92 4.94
C HIS A 23 7.22 13.08 5.69
N THR A 24 7.38 12.40 6.83
CA THR A 24 8.58 12.53 7.68
C THR A 24 9.65 11.50 7.36
N ASN A 25 9.28 10.34 6.80
CA ASN A 25 10.22 9.29 6.43
C ASN A 25 9.76 8.57 5.15
N ALA A 26 10.58 8.60 4.10
CA ALA A 26 10.24 8.04 2.80
C ALA A 26 10.25 6.50 2.73
N ASP A 27 10.79 5.84 3.76
CA ASP A 27 10.85 4.37 3.89
C ASP A 27 9.73 3.80 4.76
N ILE A 28 8.95 4.67 5.43
CA ILE A 28 7.77 4.30 6.20
C ILE A 28 6.51 4.76 5.46
N GLY A 29 5.45 3.95 5.47
CA GLY A 29 4.23 4.29 4.75
C GLY A 29 3.19 3.19 4.76
N VAL A 30 2.27 3.27 3.81
CA VAL A 30 1.21 2.27 3.61
C VAL A 30 1.42 1.56 2.28
N VAL A 31 1.52 0.23 2.33
CA VAL A 31 1.44 -0.64 1.15
C VAL A 31 -0.02 -0.99 0.92
N ILE A 32 -0.50 -0.82 -0.32
CA ILE A 32 -1.88 -1.09 -0.70
C ILE A 32 -1.85 -2.05 -1.88
N HIS A 33 -2.33 -3.27 -1.69
CA HIS A 33 -2.23 -4.32 -2.69
C HIS A 33 -3.39 -5.31 -2.64
N ALA A 34 -3.56 -6.07 -3.71
CA ALA A 34 -4.48 -7.20 -3.72
C ALA A 34 -3.74 -8.44 -3.22
N THR A 35 -4.32 -9.16 -2.26
CA THR A 35 -3.81 -10.44 -1.76
C THR A 35 -4.84 -11.54 -1.91
N GLY A 36 -4.39 -12.79 -1.99
CA GLY A 36 -5.25 -13.95 -2.20
C GLY A 36 -4.82 -14.79 -3.40
N ASP A 37 -5.71 -15.69 -3.82
CA ASP A 37 -5.42 -16.67 -4.86
C ASP A 37 -6.70 -17.09 -5.61
N VAL A 38 -6.53 -17.86 -6.70
CA VAL A 38 -7.65 -18.29 -7.56
C VAL A 38 -8.67 -19.16 -6.81
N ARG A 39 -8.25 -19.87 -5.76
CA ARG A 39 -9.12 -20.76 -4.98
C ARG A 39 -9.94 -20.00 -3.95
N ASN A 40 -9.36 -18.97 -3.34
CA ASN A 40 -9.95 -18.24 -2.21
C ASN A 40 -10.50 -16.85 -2.58
N GLY A 41 -10.22 -16.39 -3.81
CA GLY A 41 -10.50 -15.03 -4.24
C GLY A 41 -9.37 -14.06 -3.87
N PHE A 42 -9.51 -12.82 -4.34
CA PHE A 42 -8.61 -11.71 -4.02
C PHE A 42 -9.33 -10.72 -3.11
N LYS A 43 -8.56 -10.02 -2.29
CA LYS A 43 -9.03 -8.93 -1.43
C LYS A 43 -8.03 -7.77 -1.42
N LEU A 44 -8.50 -6.54 -1.27
CA LEU A 44 -7.62 -5.41 -1.00
C LEU A 44 -7.13 -5.42 0.46
N GLU A 45 -5.81 -5.32 0.66
CA GLU A 45 -5.18 -5.15 1.98
C GLU A 45 -4.37 -3.86 2.04
N PHE A 46 -4.35 -3.27 3.24
CA PHE A 46 -3.59 -2.10 3.64
C PHE A 46 -2.58 -2.53 4.72
N GLU A 47 -1.29 -2.56 4.38
CA GLU A 47 -0.22 -2.72 5.36
C GLU A 47 0.23 -1.34 5.85
N ARG A 48 -0.20 -0.99 7.05
CA ARG A 48 0.01 0.31 7.68
C ARG A 48 1.36 0.36 8.37
N SER A 49 2.03 1.50 8.33
CA SER A 49 3.36 1.69 8.93
C SER A 49 4.37 0.62 8.54
N HIS A 50 4.31 0.17 7.28
CA HIS A 50 5.31 -0.71 6.71
C HIS A 50 6.64 0.04 6.63
N ASP A 51 7.74 -0.62 7.02
CA ASP A 51 9.09 -0.05 7.02
C ASP A 51 10.00 -0.89 6.12
N PHE A 52 10.40 -0.31 4.98
CA PHE A 52 11.27 -1.01 4.02
C PHE A 52 12.69 -1.27 4.52
N ARG A 53 13.12 -0.67 5.63
CA ARG A 53 14.46 -0.88 6.20
C ARG A 53 14.54 -2.18 7.00
N THR A 54 13.39 -2.71 7.43
CA THR A 54 13.29 -3.92 8.25
C THR A 54 12.60 -5.08 7.53
N THR A 55 12.16 -4.89 6.29
CA THR A 55 11.52 -5.95 5.50
C THR A 55 12.55 -6.86 4.85
N GLU A 56 12.26 -8.16 4.80
CA GLU A 56 13.10 -9.16 4.13
C GLU A 56 12.93 -9.14 2.60
N ASP A 57 11.80 -8.62 2.10
CA ASP A 57 11.46 -8.56 0.67
C ASP A 57 11.11 -7.13 0.22
N PRO A 58 12.11 -6.25 0.07
CA PRO A 58 11.88 -4.89 -0.39
C PRO A 58 11.51 -4.85 -1.88
N PRO A 59 10.75 -3.83 -2.32
CA PRO A 59 10.39 -3.70 -3.73
C PRO A 59 11.64 -3.51 -4.61
N MET A 60 11.69 -4.19 -5.76
CA MET A 60 12.77 -4.03 -6.73
C MET A 60 12.79 -2.65 -7.37
N LYS A 61 11.60 -2.06 -7.58
CA LYS A 61 11.44 -0.73 -8.18
C LYS A 61 10.33 0.04 -7.49
N ARG A 62 10.58 1.34 -7.32
CA ARG A 62 9.60 2.36 -6.91
C ARG A 62 9.43 3.33 -8.07
N ILE A 63 8.24 3.37 -8.65
CA ILE A 63 7.94 4.25 -9.79
C ILE A 63 6.99 5.35 -9.31
N PRO A 64 7.42 6.63 -9.30
CA PRO A 64 6.53 7.78 -9.12
C PRO A 64 5.33 7.71 -10.07
N LEU A 65 4.10 7.68 -9.53
CA LEU A 65 2.90 7.77 -10.38
C LEU A 65 2.49 9.22 -10.54
N GLN A 66 1.95 9.82 -9.47
CA GLN A 66 1.51 11.22 -9.50
C GLN A 66 1.38 11.82 -8.10
N TRP A 67 1.30 13.15 -8.06
CA TRP A 67 0.91 13.90 -6.88
C TRP A 67 -0.60 13.88 -6.71
N VAL A 68 -1.06 13.32 -5.60
CA VAL A 68 -2.43 13.49 -5.11
C VAL A 68 -2.40 14.52 -4.00
N ASN A 69 -3.39 15.42 -4.00
CA ASN A 69 -3.48 16.49 -3.01
C ASN A 69 -3.61 15.89 -1.59
N GLY A 70 -2.88 16.47 -0.63
CA GLY A 70 -2.87 16.06 0.78
C GLY A 70 -4.27 15.91 1.40
N GLN A 71 -5.26 16.69 0.95
CA GLN A 71 -6.64 16.63 1.44
C GLN A 71 -7.33 15.26 1.26
N TYR A 72 -6.79 14.38 0.42
CA TYR A 72 -7.32 13.04 0.18
C TYR A 72 -6.73 11.97 1.11
N PHE A 73 -5.75 12.34 1.93
CA PHE A 73 -5.04 11.48 2.87
C PHE A 73 -5.31 11.91 4.32
N ASP A 74 -5.35 10.94 5.23
CA ASP A 74 -5.29 11.14 6.68
C ASP A 74 -4.06 10.38 7.17
N GLU A 75 -2.89 11.02 7.15
CA GLU A 75 -1.62 10.34 7.44
C GLU A 75 -1.61 9.68 8.81
N ARG A 76 -2.18 10.33 9.83
CA ARG A 76 -2.21 9.78 11.18
C ARG A 76 -3.00 8.47 11.24
N ALA A 77 -4.18 8.45 10.62
CA ALA A 77 -4.99 7.25 10.55
C ALA A 77 -4.32 6.18 9.66
N MET A 78 -3.75 6.59 8.53
CA MET A 78 -3.05 5.73 7.58
C MET A 78 -1.89 4.98 8.21
N LEU A 79 -1.07 5.68 8.99
CA LEU A 79 0.08 5.13 9.72
C LEU A 79 -0.31 4.46 11.05
N ASN A 80 -1.60 4.42 11.41
CA ASN A 80 -2.05 3.73 12.64
C ASN A 80 -1.23 4.13 13.89
N ASN A 81 -0.98 5.43 14.07
CA ASN A 81 -0.08 5.96 15.12
C ASN A 81 1.30 5.25 15.14
N GLU A 82 1.90 5.07 13.96
CA GLU A 82 3.22 4.45 13.73
C GLU A 82 3.30 2.95 14.10
N GLN A 83 2.17 2.30 14.38
CA GLN A 83 2.14 0.88 14.69
C GLN A 83 1.79 0.06 13.44
N TYR A 84 2.63 -0.93 13.14
CA TYR A 84 2.39 -1.87 12.05
C TYR A 84 1.05 -2.58 12.23
N LYS A 85 0.26 -2.62 11.16
CA LYS A 85 -1.04 -3.30 11.13
C LYS A 85 -1.42 -3.66 9.71
N VAL A 86 -1.95 -4.86 9.52
CA VAL A 86 -2.60 -5.27 8.27
C VAL A 86 -4.11 -5.23 8.48
N ASP A 87 -4.83 -4.51 7.63
CA ASP A 87 -6.29 -4.52 7.59
C ASP A 87 -6.84 -4.28 6.18
N ASN A 88 -8.17 -4.27 6.05
CA ASN A 88 -8.88 -4.03 4.79
C ASN A 88 -9.88 -2.87 4.92
N VAL A 89 -9.70 -1.99 5.91
CA VAL A 89 -10.65 -0.92 6.23
C VAL A 89 -10.07 0.41 5.77
N PRO A 90 -10.66 1.09 4.76
CA PRO A 90 -10.16 2.37 4.31
C PRO A 90 -10.35 3.46 5.39
N VAL A 91 -9.30 4.25 5.64
CA VAL A 91 -9.30 5.35 6.63
C VAL A 91 -9.18 6.73 6.00
N CYS A 92 -8.97 6.82 4.68
CA CYS A 92 -8.96 8.08 3.96
C CYS A 92 -9.69 8.00 2.61
N ARG A 93 -9.87 9.15 1.94
CA ARG A 93 -10.60 9.23 0.66
C ARG A 93 -9.88 8.49 -0.46
N PHE A 94 -8.55 8.53 -0.47
CA PHE A 94 -7.77 7.77 -1.44
C PHE A 94 -7.98 6.26 -1.27
N GLU A 95 -7.82 5.73 -0.05
CA GLU A 95 -8.05 4.31 0.25
C GLU A 95 -9.49 3.89 -0.06
N ALA A 96 -10.48 4.73 0.26
CA ALA A 96 -11.89 4.45 -0.07
C ALA A 96 -12.14 4.39 -1.58
N SER A 97 -11.40 5.16 -2.38
CA SER A 97 -11.47 5.10 -3.85
C SER A 97 -10.85 3.79 -4.37
N ALA A 98 -9.72 3.37 -3.82
CA ALA A 98 -9.08 2.10 -4.18
C ALA A 98 -9.98 0.90 -3.83
N TYR A 99 -10.59 0.92 -2.64
CA TYR A 99 -11.49 -0.13 -2.16
C TYR A 99 -12.73 -0.31 -3.04
N LYS A 100 -13.31 0.78 -3.55
CA LYS A 100 -14.48 0.71 -4.45
C LYS A 100 -14.19 0.07 -5.80
N ALA A 101 -12.95 0.14 -6.28
CA ALA A 101 -12.57 -0.44 -7.56
C ALA A 101 -12.62 -1.99 -7.56
N GLU A 102 -12.71 -2.61 -6.39
CA GLU A 102 -12.80 -4.07 -6.23
C GLU A 102 -14.20 -4.63 -6.59
N TYR A 103 -15.25 -3.80 -6.64
CA TYR A 103 -16.66 -4.22 -6.79
C TYR A 103 -17.27 -3.95 -8.19
N HIS A 104 -16.46 -3.94 -9.26
CA HIS A 104 -16.93 -3.75 -10.64
C HIS A 104 -16.82 -5.00 -11.51
#